data_AF-T0Z7Z7-F1
#
_entry.id   AF-T0Z7Z7-F1
#
_cell.length_a   1.000
_cell.length_b   1.000
_cell.length_c   1.000
_cell.angle_alpha   90.00
_cell.angle_beta   90.00
_cell.angle_gamma   90.00
#
_symmetry.space_group_name_H-M   'P 1'
#
loop_
_entity.id
_entity.type
_entity.pdbx_description
1 polymer ?
#
loop_
_entity_poly.entity_id
_entity_poly.type
_entity_poly.pdbx_seq_one_letter_code
_entity_poly.pdbx_strand_id
1 'polypeptide(L)'
;TADAAVVMAERVSGVGALAHALAFCQAIEDAAGIEAPPRARVWRSVLAEMERLYNHLHYLGVLADATTLKVGQAEGRLLEEQAKQLAARACGHRLLMNVLRPGGLRRDLALPSDFAELLGKLESASLRYLDQLEVTSSFLDRLHTTGPLPRQVAF
;
A
#
# COMPACT_ATOMS: atom_id res chain seq x y z
N THR A 1 -0.89 -19.49 -18.76
CA THR A 1 -0.83 -20.27 -17.51
C THR A 1 -1.25 -19.39 -16.35
N ALA A 2 -1.67 -19.96 -15.21
CA ALA A 2 -2.09 -19.17 -14.05
C ALA A 2 -1.01 -18.19 -13.58
N ASP A 3 0.27 -18.61 -13.61
CA ASP A 3 1.40 -17.76 -13.26
C ASP A 3 1.57 -16.55 -14.20
N ALA A 4 1.29 -16.69 -15.50
CA ALA A 4 1.34 -15.56 -16.42
C ALA A 4 0.17 -14.58 -16.20
N ALA A 5 -0.99 -15.09 -15.76
CA ALA A 5 -2.15 -14.26 -15.46
C ALA A 5 -1.94 -13.39 -14.20
N VAL A 6 -1.19 -13.86 -13.20
CA VAL A 6 -0.79 -13.04 -12.03
C VAL A 6 0.00 -11.81 -12.45
N VAL A 7 0.91 -11.97 -13.42
CA VAL A 7 1.73 -10.88 -13.98
C VAL A 7 0.84 -9.84 -14.66
N MET A 8 -0.26 -10.25 -15.27
CA MET A 8 -1.25 -9.31 -15.80
C MET A 8 -2.04 -8.63 -14.68
N ALA A 9 -2.46 -9.38 -13.66
CA ALA A 9 -3.24 -8.85 -12.53
C ALA A 9 -2.49 -7.73 -11.79
N GLU A 10 -1.20 -7.89 -11.51
CA GLU A 10 -0.39 -6.86 -10.83
C GLU A 10 -0.16 -5.58 -11.66
N ARG A 11 -0.56 -5.56 -12.93
CA ARG A 11 -0.43 -4.41 -13.84
C ARG A 11 -1.76 -3.72 -14.16
N VAL A 12 -2.85 -4.13 -13.52
CA VAL A 12 -4.17 -3.51 -13.72
C VAL A 12 -4.22 -2.09 -13.16
N SER A 13 -3.56 -1.85 -12.02
CA SER A 13 -3.51 -0.55 -11.36
C SER A 13 -2.11 -0.25 -10.84
N GLY A 14 -1.62 0.96 -11.09
CA GLY A 14 -0.30 1.41 -10.62
C GLY A 14 -0.17 1.59 -9.10
N VAL A 15 -1.29 1.63 -8.38
CA VAL A 15 -1.35 1.78 -6.91
C VAL A 15 -1.78 0.49 -6.20
N GLY A 16 -2.27 -0.52 -6.92
CA GLY A 16 -2.84 -1.74 -6.34
C GLY A 16 -2.24 -3.03 -6.89
N ALA A 17 -0.94 -3.03 -7.20
CA ALA A 17 -0.28 -4.14 -7.86
C ALA A 17 -0.39 -5.44 -7.04
N LEU A 18 -0.11 -5.37 -5.73
CA LEU A 18 -0.21 -6.53 -4.86
C LEU A 18 -1.68 -6.92 -4.63
N ALA A 19 -2.56 -5.96 -4.36
CA ALA A 19 -3.97 -6.21 -4.10
C ALA A 19 -4.64 -6.95 -5.27
N HIS A 20 -4.39 -6.52 -6.51
CA HIS A 20 -4.92 -7.22 -7.69
C HIS A 20 -4.33 -8.62 -7.85
N ALA A 21 -3.02 -8.78 -7.65
CA ALA A 21 -2.39 -10.10 -7.69
C ALA A 21 -2.92 -11.03 -6.61
N LEU A 22 -3.16 -10.52 -5.40
CA LEU A 22 -3.68 -11.25 -4.25
C LEU A 22 -5.12 -11.70 -4.49
N ALA A 23 -5.98 -10.78 -4.92
CA ALA A 23 -7.36 -11.09 -5.27
C ALA A 23 -7.45 -12.15 -6.38
N PHE A 24 -6.59 -12.04 -7.41
CA PHE A 24 -6.50 -13.05 -8.46
C PHE A 24 -6.06 -14.42 -7.91
N CYS A 25 -5.01 -14.46 -7.08
CA CYS A 25 -4.52 -15.72 -6.50
C CYS A 25 -5.59 -16.37 -5.62
N GLN A 26 -6.28 -15.60 -4.78
CA GLN A 26 -7.37 -16.09 -3.92
C GLN A 26 -8.53 -16.64 -4.74
N ALA A 27 -8.95 -15.95 -5.81
CA ALA A 27 -10.00 -16.45 -6.70
C ALA A 27 -9.66 -17.80 -7.35
N ILE A 28 -8.40 -17.98 -7.76
CA ILE A 28 -7.92 -19.26 -8.33
C ILE A 28 -7.83 -20.35 -7.25
N GLU A 29 -7.32 -20.01 -6.06
CA GLU A 29 -7.20 -20.90 -4.92
C GLU A 29 -8.57 -21.41 -4.46
N ASP A 30 -9.55 -20.52 -4.32
CA ASP A 30 -10.93 -20.84 -3.96
C ASP A 30 -11.59 -21.75 -5.00
N ALA A 31 -11.42 -21.44 -6.29
CA ALA A 31 -11.97 -22.25 -7.38
C ALA A 31 -11.34 -23.66 -7.46
N ALA A 32 -10.09 -23.81 -7.01
CA ALA A 32 -9.36 -25.07 -7.04
C ALA A 32 -9.40 -25.84 -5.70
N GLY A 33 -9.98 -25.27 -4.64
CA GLY A 33 -9.95 -25.85 -3.29
C GLY A 33 -8.55 -25.94 -2.70
N ILE A 34 -7.65 -25.02 -3.06
CA ILE A 34 -6.25 -25.00 -2.61
C ILE A 34 -6.11 -23.97 -1.49
N GLU A 35 -5.54 -24.38 -0.35
CA GLU A 35 -5.18 -23.44 0.72
C GLU A 35 -3.68 -23.10 0.65
N ALA A 36 -3.35 -21.80 0.62
CA ALA A 36 -1.96 -21.36 0.69
C ALA A 36 -1.35 -21.66 2.09
N PRO A 37 -0.06 -22.06 2.17
CA PRO A 37 0.59 -22.36 3.44
C PRO A 37 0.50 -21.20 4.46
N PRO A 38 0.42 -21.47 5.78
CA PRO A 38 0.27 -20.42 6.81
C PRO A 38 1.32 -19.31 6.70
N ARG A 39 2.58 -19.67 6.43
CA ARG A 39 3.69 -18.71 6.22
C ARG A 39 3.42 -17.77 5.04
N ALA A 40 2.88 -18.30 3.93
CA ALA A 40 2.56 -17.49 2.75
C ALA A 40 1.39 -16.53 3.04
N ARG A 41 0.39 -16.96 3.81
CA ARG A 41 -0.74 -16.12 4.23
C ARG A 41 -0.28 -14.94 5.08
N VAL A 42 0.64 -15.16 6.04
CA VAL A 42 1.23 -14.08 6.85
C VAL A 42 1.95 -13.07 5.98
N TRP A 43 2.79 -13.54 5.05
CA TRP A 43 3.50 -12.64 4.13
C TRP A 43 2.57 -11.85 3.22
N ARG A 44 1.51 -12.48 2.70
CA ARG A 44 0.48 -11.78 1.91
C ARG A 44 -0.15 -10.64 2.70
N SER A 45 -0.49 -10.87 3.97
CA SER A 45 -1.01 -9.82 4.85
C SER A 45 0.01 -8.71 5.06
N VAL A 46 1.25 -9.03 5.44
CA VAL A 46 2.31 -8.02 5.66
C VAL A 46 2.49 -7.14 4.42
N LEU A 47 2.62 -7.75 3.24
CA LEU A 47 2.80 -7.02 1.99
C LEU A 47 1.58 -6.17 1.64
N ALA A 48 0.36 -6.66 1.89
CA ALA A 48 -0.86 -5.89 1.67
C ALA A 48 -0.91 -4.65 2.57
N GLU A 49 -0.44 -4.75 3.81
CA GLU A 49 -0.34 -3.60 4.70
C GLU A 49 0.76 -2.62 4.32
N MET A 50 1.85 -3.10 3.72
CA MET A 50 2.85 -2.21 3.12
C MET A 50 2.28 -1.43 1.93
N GLU A 51 1.51 -2.10 1.06
CA GLU A 51 0.81 -1.42 -0.04
C GLU A 51 -0.20 -0.40 0.45
N ARG A 52 -1.01 -0.77 1.44
CA ARG A 52 -1.96 0.15 2.06
C ARG A 52 -1.26 1.37 2.66
N LEU A 53 -0.13 1.18 3.36
CA LEU A 53 0.64 2.25 3.97
C LEU A 53 1.15 3.26 2.94
N TYR A 54 1.88 2.81 1.91
CA TYR A 54 2.40 3.75 0.92
C TYR A 54 1.27 4.43 0.12
N ASN A 55 0.14 3.74 -0.08
CA ASN A 55 -1.03 4.34 -0.73
C ASN A 55 -1.68 5.42 0.13
N HIS A 56 -1.79 5.24 1.44
CA HIS A 56 -2.30 6.31 2.31
C HIS A 56 -1.39 7.53 2.27
N LEU A 57 -0.07 7.34 2.36
CA LEU A 57 0.90 8.43 2.26
C LEU A 57 0.81 9.16 0.91
N HIS A 58 0.66 8.40 -0.17
CA HIS A 58 0.40 8.94 -1.50
C HIS A 58 -0.83 9.83 -1.53
N TYR A 59 -1.98 9.31 -1.06
CA TYR A 59 -3.24 10.06 -1.11
C TYR A 59 -3.26 11.27 -0.18
N LEU A 60 -2.60 11.22 0.98
CA LEU A 60 -2.41 12.40 1.82
C LEU A 60 -1.61 13.48 1.08
N GLY A 61 -0.55 13.11 0.38
CA GLY A 61 0.21 14.03 -0.47
C GLY A 61 -0.62 14.61 -1.63
N VAL A 62 -1.49 13.80 -2.24
CA VAL A 62 -2.43 14.25 -3.28
C VAL A 62 -3.47 15.23 -2.71
N LEU A 63 -4.00 14.97 -1.51
CA LEU A 63 -4.92 15.89 -0.83
C LEU A 63 -4.23 17.22 -0.50
N ALA A 64 -2.98 17.19 -0.06
CA ALA A 64 -2.19 18.39 0.19
C ALA A 64 -1.98 19.19 -1.11
N ASP A 65 -1.70 18.51 -2.23
CA ASP A 65 -1.58 19.18 -3.53
C ASP A 65 -2.90 19.82 -3.98
N ALA A 66 -4.01 19.10 -3.83
CA ALA A 66 -5.35 19.58 -4.19
C ALA A 66 -5.74 20.86 -3.42
N THR A 67 -5.24 21.01 -2.19
CA THR A 67 -5.43 22.22 -1.37
C THR A 67 -4.27 23.22 -1.49
N THR A 68 -3.38 23.07 -2.48
CA THR A 68 -2.24 23.97 -2.77
C THR A 68 -1.15 23.97 -1.68
N LEU A 69 -1.16 23.00 -0.75
CA LEU A 69 -0.14 22.84 0.29
C LEU A 69 1.10 22.10 -0.27
N LYS A 70 1.96 22.83 -0.97
CA LYS A 70 3.11 22.26 -1.69
C LYS A 70 4.15 21.56 -0.79
N VAL A 71 4.38 22.08 0.41
CA VAL A 71 5.29 21.44 1.37
C VAL A 71 4.72 20.09 1.84
N GLY A 72 3.43 20.07 2.21
CA GLY A 72 2.75 18.83 2.60
C GLY A 72 2.73 17.80 1.47
N GLN A 73 2.50 18.22 0.22
CA GLN A 73 2.61 17.34 -0.95
C GLN A 73 4.01 16.72 -1.07
N ALA A 74 5.06 17.53 -0.95
CA ALA A 74 6.43 17.05 -1.08
C ALA A 74 6.80 16.05 0.03
N GLU A 75 6.35 16.30 1.26
CA GLU A 75 6.56 15.40 2.39
C GLU A 75 5.79 14.09 2.24
N GLY A 76 4.51 14.13 1.81
CA GLY A 76 3.74 12.92 1.51
C GLY A 76 4.40 12.04 0.44
N ARG A 77 4.92 12.66 -0.64
CA ARG A 77 5.68 11.94 -1.69
C ARG A 77 7.00 11.34 -1.18
N LEU A 78 7.70 12.05 -0.30
CA LEU A 78 8.92 11.53 0.33
C LEU A 78 8.61 10.29 1.19
N LEU A 79 7.58 10.37 2.03
CA LEU A 79 7.18 9.28 2.90
C LEU A 79 6.66 8.07 2.10
N GLU A 80 5.87 8.32 1.05
CA GLU A 80 5.44 7.29 0.09
C GLU A 80 6.65 6.54 -0.49
N GLU A 81 7.66 7.26 -0.98
CA GLU A 81 8.85 6.64 -1.57
C GLU A 81 9.69 5.88 -0.52
N GLN A 82 9.84 6.42 0.69
CA GLN A 82 10.50 5.70 1.79
C GLN A 82 9.78 4.40 2.15
N ALA A 83 8.45 4.42 2.19
CA ALA A 83 7.62 3.23 2.42
C ALA A 83 7.81 2.20 1.29
N LYS A 84 7.82 2.63 0.02
CA LYS A 84 8.07 1.77 -1.15
C LYS A 84 9.48 1.18 -1.15
N GLN A 85 10.48 1.95 -0.73
CA GLN A 85 11.86 1.46 -0.59
C GLN A 85 11.94 0.41 0.53
N LEU A 86 11.29 0.64 1.67
CA LEU A 86 11.19 -0.36 2.73
C LEU A 86 10.50 -1.64 2.21
N ALA A 87 9.45 -1.51 1.41
CA ALA A 87 8.76 -2.64 0.75
C ALA A 87 9.69 -3.41 -0.19
N ALA A 88 10.52 -2.70 -0.96
CA ALA A 88 11.53 -3.31 -1.81
C ALA A 88 12.56 -4.11 -1.00
N ARG A 89 12.88 -3.71 0.23
CA ARG A 89 13.79 -4.47 1.09
C ARG A 89 13.20 -5.79 1.59
N ALA A 90 11.88 -5.87 1.74
CA ALA A 90 11.20 -7.09 2.15
C ALA A 90 11.01 -8.08 0.98
N CYS A 91 10.77 -7.58 -0.24
CA CYS A 91 10.33 -8.44 -1.35
C CYS A 91 11.13 -8.31 -2.66
N GLY A 92 12.10 -7.40 -2.73
CA GLY A 92 12.94 -7.16 -3.90
C GLY A 92 12.34 -6.24 -4.97
N HIS A 93 11.14 -5.69 -4.77
CA HIS A 93 10.49 -4.80 -5.74
C HIS A 93 9.68 -3.68 -5.06
N ARG A 94 9.87 -2.43 -5.48
CA ARG A 94 9.24 -1.25 -4.83
C ARG A 94 7.71 -1.22 -4.89
N LEU A 95 7.14 -1.83 -5.94
CA LEU A 95 5.69 -1.99 -6.16
C LEU A 95 5.19 -3.41 -5.85
N LEU A 96 5.96 -4.20 -5.10
CA LEU A 96 5.55 -5.54 -4.65
C LEU A 96 5.19 -6.56 -5.76
N MET A 97 5.61 -6.30 -6.99
CA MET A 97 5.38 -7.16 -8.15
C MET A 97 6.21 -8.44 -8.11
N ASN A 98 5.72 -9.48 -8.79
CA ASN A 98 6.35 -10.79 -8.94
C ASN A 98 6.62 -11.51 -7.61
N VAL A 99 5.78 -11.29 -6.61
CA VAL A 99 5.88 -11.95 -5.30
C VAL A 99 4.87 -13.08 -5.14
N LEU A 100 3.65 -12.91 -5.66
CA LEU A 100 2.55 -13.83 -5.47
C LEU A 100 2.42 -14.86 -6.62
N ARG A 101 1.88 -16.02 -6.28
CA ARG A 101 1.38 -17.04 -7.21
C ARG A 101 0.21 -17.79 -6.55
N PRO A 102 -0.69 -18.43 -7.32
CA PRO A 102 -1.65 -19.36 -6.74
C PRO A 102 -0.92 -20.45 -5.94
N GLY A 103 -1.43 -20.74 -4.76
CA GLY A 103 -0.86 -21.66 -3.78
C GLY A 103 0.21 -21.06 -2.85
N GLY A 104 0.57 -19.77 -2.99
CA GLY A 104 1.48 -19.13 -2.03
C GLY A 104 2.30 -17.96 -2.58
N LEU A 105 3.63 -18.05 -2.43
CA LEU A 105 4.61 -17.06 -2.88
C LEU A 105 5.51 -17.65 -3.96
N ARG A 106 6.06 -16.80 -4.83
CA ARG A 106 7.02 -17.21 -5.87
C ARG A 106 8.41 -17.51 -5.33
N ARG A 107 8.75 -16.93 -4.19
CA ARG A 107 10.03 -17.05 -3.51
C ARG A 107 9.83 -16.89 -2.01
N ASP A 108 10.75 -17.45 -1.24
CA ASP A 108 10.81 -17.15 0.18
C ASP A 108 11.23 -15.71 0.41
N LEU A 109 10.63 -15.12 1.44
CA LEU A 109 10.89 -13.77 1.88
C LEU A 109 11.49 -13.79 3.28
N ALA A 110 12.33 -12.79 3.55
CA ALA A 110 12.93 -12.54 4.85
C ALA A 110 13.03 -11.03 5.06
N LEU A 111 12.75 -10.59 6.28
CA LEU A 111 12.97 -9.20 6.65
C LEU A 111 14.45 -9.01 7.00
N PRO A 112 15.09 -7.93 6.52
CA PRO A 112 16.39 -7.51 7.01
C PRO A 112 16.37 -7.23 8.52
N SER A 113 17.52 -7.37 9.20
CA SER A 113 17.62 -7.20 10.66
C SER A 113 17.27 -5.79 11.16
N ASP A 114 17.49 -4.77 10.33
CA ASP A 114 17.19 -3.36 10.58
C ASP A 114 15.79 -2.94 10.11
N PHE A 115 14.97 -3.87 9.61
CA PHE A 115 13.64 -3.55 9.04
C PHE A 115 12.71 -2.89 10.07
N ALA A 116 12.66 -3.43 11.29
CA ALA A 116 11.80 -2.90 12.36
C ALA A 116 12.23 -1.49 12.79
N GLU A 117 13.53 -1.22 12.86
CA GLU A 117 14.06 0.11 13.19
C GLU A 117 13.65 1.14 12.13
N LEU A 118 13.78 0.79 10.85
CA LEU A 118 13.41 1.67 9.76
C LEU A 118 11.91 1.88 9.65
N LEU A 119 11.12 0.84 9.92
CA LEU A 119 9.67 0.97 10.00
C LEU A 119 9.28 1.94 11.12
N GLY A 120 9.91 1.86 12.30
CA GLY A 120 9.66 2.79 13.41
C GLY A 120 10.06 4.24 13.09
N LYS A 121 11.14 4.46 12.33
CA LYS A 121 11.50 5.79 11.82
C LYS A 121 10.46 6.33 10.84
N LEU A 122 9.98 5.48 9.92
CA LEU A 122 8.94 5.83 8.96
C LEU A 122 7.61 6.15 9.66
N GLU A 123 7.22 5.35 10.66
CA GLU A 123 6.04 5.58 11.50
C GLU A 123 6.13 6.94 12.19
N SER A 124 7.25 7.20 12.89
CA SER A 124 7.47 8.48 13.58
C SER A 124 7.42 9.68 12.64
N ALA A 125 7.95 9.54 11.42
CA ALA A 125 7.88 10.60 10.41
C ALA A 125 6.46 10.76 9.85
N SER A 126 5.74 9.66 9.64
CA SER A 126 4.36 9.66 9.15
C SER A 126 3.40 10.32 10.16
N LEU A 127 3.56 10.03 11.45
CA LEU A 127 2.77 10.65 12.52
C LEU A 127 3.00 12.16 12.59
N ARG A 128 4.27 12.61 12.55
CA ARG A 128 4.57 14.04 12.52
C ARG A 128 3.97 14.75 11.30
N TYR A 129 3.99 14.10 10.14
CA TYR A 129 3.37 14.62 8.93
C TYR A 129 1.85 14.75 9.08
N LEU A 130 1.19 13.74 9.66
CA LEU A 130 -0.25 13.80 9.97
C LEU A 130 -0.57 14.95 10.93
N ASP A 131 0.18 15.08 12.03
CA ASP A 131 -0.02 16.16 13.01
C ASP A 131 0.07 17.54 12.33
N GLN A 132 1.01 17.73 11.41
CA GLN A 132 1.17 18.98 10.67
C GLN A 132 0.00 19.28 9.73
N LEU A 133 -0.52 18.26 9.04
CA LEU A 133 -1.70 18.42 8.20
C LEU A 133 -2.94 18.80 9.03
N GLU A 134 -3.13 18.14 10.17
CA GLU A 134 -4.27 18.36 11.06
C GLU A 134 -4.31 19.76 11.67
N VAL A 135 -3.15 20.37 11.98
CA VAL A 135 -3.12 21.75 12.52
C VAL A 135 -3.20 22.83 11.44
N THR A 136 -3.16 22.46 10.15
CA THR A 136 -3.17 23.42 9.04
C THR A 136 -4.60 23.77 8.62
N SER A 137 -5.13 24.91 9.09
CA SER A 137 -6.50 25.34 8.80
C SER A 137 -6.79 25.49 7.30
N SER A 138 -5.89 26.08 6.53
CA SER A 138 -6.07 26.26 5.08
C SER A 138 -6.17 24.94 4.29
N PHE A 139 -5.60 23.86 4.83
CA PHE A 139 -5.75 22.51 4.32
C PHE A 139 -7.11 21.94 4.70
N LEU A 140 -7.46 21.98 5.99
CA LEU A 140 -8.73 21.43 6.49
C LEU A 140 -9.96 22.16 5.93
N ASP A 141 -9.95 23.50 5.86
CA ASP A 141 -11.07 24.31 5.38
C ASP A 141 -11.46 23.99 3.94
N ARG A 142 -10.50 23.52 3.12
CA ARG A 142 -10.73 23.13 1.72
C ARG A 142 -11.24 21.69 1.58
N LEU A 143 -11.05 20.86 2.59
CA LEU A 143 -11.51 19.46 2.61
C LEU A 143 -12.82 19.29 3.35
N HIS A 144 -12.97 19.97 4.49
CA HIS A 144 -14.20 20.00 5.26
C HIS A 144 -15.33 20.50 4.36
N THR A 145 -16.45 19.77 4.36
CA THR A 145 -17.64 20.00 3.51
C THR A 145 -17.51 19.66 2.02
N THR A 146 -16.33 19.26 1.54
CA THR A 146 -16.14 18.85 0.14
C THR A 146 -16.62 17.41 -0.11
N GLY A 147 -17.43 17.21 -1.16
CA GLY A 147 -17.89 15.87 -1.59
C GLY A 147 -18.72 15.10 -0.56
N PRO A 148 -19.75 15.69 0.07
CA PRO A 148 -20.57 14.97 1.04
C PRO A 148 -21.27 13.79 0.34
N LEU A 149 -21.06 12.58 0.86
CA LEU A 149 -21.69 11.36 0.33
C LEU A 149 -22.77 10.86 1.31
N PRO A 150 -24.06 11.02 0.99
CA PRO A 150 -25.14 10.51 1.84
C PRO A 150 -25.10 8.99 1.95
N ARG A 151 -25.44 8.46 3.12
CA ARG A 151 -25.43 7.00 3.38
C ARG A 151 -26.26 6.20 2.37
N GLN A 152 -27.39 6.74 1.92
CA GLN A 152 -28.29 6.12 0.94
C GLN A 152 -27.67 5.93 -0.45
N VAL A 153 -26.61 6.67 -0.77
CA VAL A 153 -25.89 6.57 -2.05
C VAL A 153 -24.65 5.68 -1.90
N ALA A 154 -24.06 5.63 -0.69
CA ALA A 154 -22.85 4.86 -0.43
C ALA A 154 -23.09 3.34 -0.27
N PHE A 155 -24.29 2.95 0.18
CA PHE A 155 -24.68 1.56 0.49
C PHE A 155 -26.12 1.29 0.03
#